data_AF-A0A3S5GIB3-F1
#
_entry.id   AF-A0A3S5GIB3-F1
#
_cell.length_a   1.000
_cell.length_b   1.000
_cell.length_c   1.000
_cell.angle_alpha   90.00
_cell.angle_beta   90.00
_cell.angle_gamma   90.00
#
_symmetry.space_group_name_H-M   'P 1'
#
loop_
_entity.id
_entity.type
_entity.pdbx_description
1 polymer ?
#
loop_
_entity_poly.entity_id
_entity_poly.type
_entity_poly.pdbx_seq_one_letter_code
_entity_poly.pdbx_strand_id
1 'polypeptide(L)'
;MNVVEHEIPDPLQADFSPLLDWEGVEQDEREDRLGFARRTTQALLTRSGAQLVEGFGGRNQPGLEAARRTVALYHAHLRQMQHFAEIAEVRLERVAKALAVMPE
;
A
#
# COMPACT_ATOMS: atom_id res chain seq x y z
N MET A 1 37.27 -14.21 -15.64
CA MET A 1 36.82 -13.39 -14.50
C MET A 1 35.40 -12.97 -14.84
N ASN A 2 34.42 -13.72 -14.35
CA ASN A 2 33.03 -13.56 -14.77
C ASN A 2 32.40 -12.47 -13.92
N VAL A 3 32.01 -11.36 -14.54
CA VAL A 3 31.15 -10.37 -13.89
C VAL A 3 29.76 -10.98 -13.87
N VAL A 4 29.35 -11.47 -12.71
CA VAL A 4 27.97 -11.87 -12.46
C VAL A 4 27.17 -10.58 -12.38
N GLU A 5 26.57 -10.18 -13.49
CA GLU A 5 25.52 -9.16 -13.48
C GLU A 5 24.42 -9.69 -12.54
N HIS A 6 24.26 -9.05 -11.39
CA HIS A 6 23.10 -9.28 -10.54
C HIS A 6 21.91 -8.69 -11.28
N GLU A 7 21.13 -9.55 -11.93
CA GLU A 7 19.79 -9.21 -12.39
C GLU A 7 19.03 -8.65 -11.18
N ILE A 8 18.74 -7.35 -11.24
CA ILE A 8 17.80 -6.71 -10.34
C ILE A 8 16.46 -7.37 -10.66
N PRO A 9 15.76 -8.00 -9.69
CA PRO A 9 14.45 -8.58 -9.96
C PRO A 9 13.52 -7.47 -10.47
N ASP A 10 12.91 -7.67 -11.64
CA ASP A 10 11.97 -6.73 -12.24
C ASP A 10 10.78 -6.52 -11.28
N PRO A 11 10.52 -5.29 -10.77
CA PRO A 11 9.51 -5.07 -9.75
C PRO A 11 8.04 -5.18 -10.24
N LEU A 12 7.78 -5.51 -11.50
CA LEU A 12 6.53 -5.11 -12.18
C LEU A 12 5.72 -6.21 -12.89
N GLN A 13 5.75 -7.45 -12.43
CA GLN A 13 4.60 -8.36 -12.63
C GLN A 13 3.82 -8.56 -11.33
N ALA A 14 3.52 -7.44 -10.68
CA ALA A 14 2.40 -7.40 -9.78
C ALA A 14 1.12 -7.30 -10.63
N ASP A 15 0.37 -8.39 -10.65
CA ASP A 15 -0.92 -8.54 -11.34
C ASP A 15 -1.96 -7.63 -10.63
N PHE A 16 -1.87 -6.33 -10.85
CA PHE A 16 -2.79 -5.36 -10.27
C PHE A 16 -4.04 -5.29 -11.13
N SER A 17 -5.21 -5.46 -10.50
CA SER A 17 -6.49 -5.21 -11.14
C SER A 17 -6.52 -3.82 -11.79
N PRO A 18 -7.19 -3.67 -12.95
CA PRO A 18 -7.34 -2.37 -13.61
C PRO A 18 -7.83 -1.32 -12.63
N LEU A 19 -7.28 -0.10 -12.72
CA LEU A 19 -7.70 1.03 -11.90
C LEU A 19 -9.22 1.26 -12.06
N LEU A 20 -9.94 1.32 -10.94
CA LEU A 20 -11.36 1.65 -10.89
C LEU A 20 -11.61 3.04 -11.48
N ASP A 21 -12.74 3.20 -12.16
CA ASP A 21 -13.26 4.51 -12.54
C ASP A 21 -13.81 5.26 -11.32
N TRP A 22 -14.19 6.54 -11.51
CA TRP A 22 -14.58 7.40 -10.39
C TRP A 22 -15.83 6.90 -9.65
N GLU A 23 -16.76 6.25 -10.35
CA GLU A 23 -17.97 5.67 -9.77
C GLU A 23 -17.64 4.40 -8.97
N GLY A 24 -16.75 3.56 -9.48
CA GLY A 24 -16.21 2.41 -8.75
C GLY A 24 -15.36 2.80 -7.53
N VAL A 25 -14.68 3.95 -7.59
CA VAL A 25 -13.95 4.57 -6.48
C VAL A 25 -14.92 4.99 -5.36
N GLU A 26 -16.03 5.66 -5.67
CA GLU A 26 -17.03 6.07 -4.66
C GLU A 26 -17.79 4.87 -4.03
N GLN A 27 -18.07 3.82 -4.81
CA GLN A 27 -18.66 2.58 -4.30
C GLN A 27 -17.71 1.86 -3.34
N ASP A 28 -16.43 1.78 -3.70
CA ASP A 28 -15.40 1.11 -2.89
C ASP A 28 -15.10 1.85 -1.58
N GLU A 29 -15.17 3.18 -1.55
CA GLU A 29 -15.07 3.93 -0.28
C GLU A 29 -16.14 3.50 0.74
N ARG A 30 -17.34 3.12 0.25
CA ARG A 30 -18.46 2.70 1.11
C ARG A 30 -18.31 1.26 1.59
N GLU A 31 -17.75 0.38 0.76
CA GLU A 31 -17.68 -1.06 1.01
C GLU A 31 -16.33 -1.49 1.63
N ASP A 32 -15.22 -0.87 1.24
CA ASP A 32 -13.85 -1.14 1.71
C ASP A 32 -13.03 0.16 1.82
N ARG A 33 -13.25 0.90 2.91
CA ARG A 33 -12.51 2.16 3.18
C ARG A 33 -11.00 2.01 3.12
N LEU A 34 -10.45 0.86 3.51
CA LEU A 34 -9.01 0.67 3.55
C LEU A 34 -8.47 0.32 2.16
N GLY A 35 -9.16 -0.54 1.41
CA GLY A 35 -8.86 -0.84 0.02
C GLY A 35 -8.97 0.38 -0.88
N PHE A 36 -9.96 1.23 -0.64
CA PHE A 36 -10.10 2.53 -1.28
C PHE A 36 -8.90 3.43 -0.97
N ALA A 37 -8.48 3.47 0.30
CA ALA A 37 -7.35 4.28 0.72
C ALA A 37 -6.02 3.83 0.13
N ARG A 38 -5.83 2.50 0.01
CA ARG A 38 -4.72 1.90 -0.71
C ARG A 38 -4.71 2.30 -2.19
N ARG A 39 -5.81 2.07 -2.90
CA ARG A 39 -5.91 2.34 -4.35
C ARG A 39 -5.77 3.82 -4.68
N THR A 40 -6.37 4.69 -3.87
CA THR A 40 -6.20 6.15 -3.98
C THR A 40 -4.73 6.53 -3.85
N THR A 41 -4.04 5.98 -2.84
CA THR A 41 -2.60 6.23 -2.64
C THR A 41 -1.78 5.75 -3.84
N GLN A 42 -2.07 4.56 -4.37
CA GLN A 42 -1.41 4.02 -5.57
C GLN A 42 -1.65 4.91 -6.80
N ALA A 43 -2.89 5.32 -7.06
CA ALA A 43 -3.22 6.19 -8.18
C ALA A 43 -2.49 7.54 -8.13
N LEU A 44 -2.27 8.09 -6.93
CA LEU A 44 -1.48 9.31 -6.73
C LEU A 44 0.01 9.13 -7.03
N LEU A 45 0.56 7.94 -6.80
CA LEU A 45 1.98 7.63 -7.05
C LEU A 45 2.28 7.34 -8.52
N THR A 46 1.30 6.83 -9.26
CA THR A 46 1.50 6.37 -10.65
C THR A 46 1.12 7.40 -11.71
N ARG A 47 0.34 8.43 -11.36
CA ARG A 47 -0.09 9.47 -12.31
C ARG A 47 0.91 10.63 -12.36
N SER A 48 1.10 11.20 -13.55
CA SER A 48 1.89 12.43 -13.71
C SER A 48 1.19 13.63 -13.06
N GLY A 49 1.95 14.66 -12.68
CA GLY A 49 1.38 15.87 -12.08
C GLY A 49 0.29 16.53 -12.95
N ALA A 50 0.43 16.51 -14.28
CA ALA A 50 -0.58 17.03 -15.20
C ALA A 50 -1.90 16.23 -15.13
N GLN A 51 -1.82 14.90 -15.12
CA GLN A 51 -2.99 14.02 -14.99
C GLN A 51 -3.67 14.14 -13.63
N LEU A 52 -2.90 14.43 -12.57
CA LEU A 52 -3.45 14.71 -11.24
C LEU A 52 -4.22 16.04 -11.24
N VAL A 53 -3.63 17.10 -11.80
CA VAL A 53 -4.29 18.42 -11.89
C VAL A 53 -5.59 18.34 -12.72
N GLU A 54 -5.56 17.61 -13.84
CA GLU A 54 -6.74 17.34 -14.65
C GLU A 54 -7.80 16.53 -13.89
N GLY A 55 -7.39 15.46 -13.18
CA GLY A 55 -8.29 14.64 -12.37
C GLY A 55 -8.99 15.40 -11.24
N PHE A 56 -8.34 16.41 -10.66
CA PHE A 56 -8.96 17.32 -9.69
C PHE A 56 -9.66 18.53 -10.36
N GLY A 57 -9.80 18.56 -11.68
CA GLY A 57 -10.47 19.64 -12.41
C GLY A 57 -9.86 21.03 -12.16
N GLY A 58 -8.58 21.10 -11.79
CA GLY A 58 -7.83 22.33 -11.48
C GLY A 58 -8.29 23.15 -10.26
N ARG A 59 -9.51 22.91 -9.73
CA ARG A 59 -10.10 23.70 -8.62
C ARG A 59 -10.89 22.87 -7.60
N ASN A 60 -10.87 21.54 -7.66
CA ASN A 60 -11.61 20.69 -6.71
C ASN A 60 -10.89 20.58 -5.35
N GLN A 61 -10.87 21.67 -4.58
CA GLN A 61 -10.32 21.68 -3.23
C GLN A 61 -10.98 20.66 -2.28
N PRO A 62 -12.32 20.50 -2.28
CA PRO A 62 -12.96 19.46 -1.47
C PRO A 62 -12.46 18.05 -1.80
N GLY A 63 -12.30 17.73 -3.08
CA GLY A 63 -11.76 16.45 -3.54
C GLY A 63 -10.29 16.24 -3.15
N LEU A 64 -9.47 17.30 -3.22
CA LEU A 64 -8.08 17.24 -2.77
C LEU A 64 -7.99 16.95 -1.27
N GLU A 65 -8.81 17.60 -0.45
CA GLU A 65 -8.83 17.38 0.99
C GLU A 65 -9.41 16.01 1.37
N ALA A 66 -10.36 15.49 0.61
CA ALA A 66 -10.80 14.10 0.73
C ALA A 66 -9.64 13.13 0.43
N ALA A 67 -8.93 13.32 -0.69
CA ALA A 67 -7.77 12.49 -1.05
C ALA A 67 -6.68 12.52 0.02
N ARG A 68 -6.39 13.69 0.62
CA ARG A 68 -5.43 13.82 1.74
C ARG A 68 -5.85 13.01 2.96
N ARG A 69 -7.12 13.10 3.37
CA ARG A 69 -7.65 12.32 4.51
C ARG A 69 -7.58 10.83 4.25
N THR A 70 -7.90 10.41 3.03
CA THR A 70 -7.79 9.02 2.57
C THR A 70 -6.36 8.50 2.63
N VAL A 71 -5.39 9.27 2.13
CA VAL A 71 -3.96 8.91 2.23
C VAL A 71 -3.51 8.83 3.70
N ALA A 72 -3.94 9.77 4.54
CA ALA A 72 -3.62 9.76 5.96
C ALA A 72 -4.15 8.52 6.68
N LEU A 73 -5.36 8.06 6.34
CA LEU A 73 -5.93 6.80 6.83
C LEU A 73 -5.04 5.60 6.45
N TYR A 74 -4.64 5.49 5.19
CA TYR A 74 -3.81 4.38 4.73
C TYR A 74 -2.44 4.39 5.41
N HIS A 75 -1.83 5.56 5.54
CA HIS A 75 -0.54 5.71 6.23
C HIS A 75 -0.61 5.33 7.72
N ALA A 76 -1.69 5.72 8.42
CA ALA A 76 -1.91 5.30 9.81
C ALA A 76 -2.06 3.78 9.92
N HIS A 77 -2.81 3.16 9.00
CA HIS A 77 -2.95 1.71 8.94
C HIS A 77 -1.61 1.01 8.70
N LEU A 78 -0.79 1.47 7.75
CA LEU A 78 0.52 0.88 7.48
C LEU A 78 1.44 0.92 8.70
N ARG A 79 1.47 2.04 9.44
CA ARG A 79 2.23 2.12 10.70
C ARG A 79 1.76 1.11 11.74
N GLN A 80 0.45 0.91 11.85
CA GLN A 80 -0.11 -0.08 12.77
C GLN A 80 0.29 -1.51 12.36
N MET A 81 0.24 -1.83 11.06
CA MET A 81 0.64 -3.15 10.56
C MET A 81 2.14 -3.39 10.76
N GLN A 82 2.98 -2.37 10.55
CA GLN A 82 4.40 -2.45 10.84
C GLN A 82 4.64 -2.79 12.32
N HIS A 83 3.97 -2.08 13.23
CA HIS A 83 4.10 -2.36 14.67
C HIS A 83 3.67 -3.78 15.03
N PHE A 84 2.59 -4.30 14.43
CA PHE A 84 2.18 -5.68 14.66
C PHE A 84 3.14 -6.70 14.08
N ALA A 85 3.73 -6.44 12.91
CA ALA A 85 4.75 -7.30 12.32
C ALA A 85 5.98 -7.40 13.22
N GLU A 86 6.47 -6.28 13.75
CA GLU A 86 7.59 -6.26 14.72
C GLU A 86 7.29 -7.11 15.97
N ILE A 87 6.07 -7.00 16.53
CA ILE A 87 5.66 -7.83 17.67
C ILE A 87 5.61 -9.31 17.29
N ALA A 88 5.11 -9.63 16.10
CA ALA A 88 5.01 -11.00 15.61
C ALA A 88 6.40 -11.62 15.42
N GLU A 89 7.37 -10.88 14.88
CA GLU A 89 8.77 -11.32 14.75
C GLU A 89 9.37 -11.69 16.10
N VAL A 90 9.23 -10.81 17.11
CA VAL A 90 9.71 -11.10 18.48
C VAL A 90 9.07 -12.36 19.06
N ARG A 91 7.79 -12.59 18.78
CA ARG A 91 7.10 -13.82 19.22
C ARG A 91 7.64 -15.05 18.51
N LEU A 92 7.87 -14.98 17.20
CA LEU A 92 8.43 -16.07 16.41
C LEU A 92 9.84 -16.44 16.91
N GLU A 93 10.68 -15.47 17.27
CA GLU A 93 11.99 -15.76 17.87
C GLU A 93 11.88 -16.51 19.20
N ARG A 94 10.91 -16.16 20.04
CA ARG A 94 10.67 -16.87 21.31
C ARG A 94 10.19 -18.29 21.08
N VAL A 95 9.30 -18.49 20.11
CA VAL A 95 8.85 -19.82 19.70
C VAL A 95 10.04 -20.65 19.19
N ALA A 96 10.87 -20.08 18.31
CA ALA A 96 12.07 -20.76 17.82
C ALA A 96 13.02 -21.19 18.96
N LYS A 97 13.25 -20.32 19.95
CA LYS A 97 14.06 -20.64 21.14
C LYS A 97 13.44 -21.77 21.97
N ALA A 98 12.12 -21.77 22.16
CA ALA A 98 11.43 -22.81 22.91
C ALA A 98 11.49 -24.17 22.19
N LEU A 99 11.31 -24.18 20.86
CA LEU A 99 11.40 -25.40 20.07
C LEU A 99 12.81 -26.01 20.10
N ALA A 100 13.86 -25.19 20.10
CA ALA A 100 15.26 -25.67 20.12
C ALA A 100 15.67 -26.41 21.41
N VAL A 101 14.89 -26.30 22.49
CA VAL A 101 15.16 -26.97 23.77
C VAL A 101 14.20 -28.13 24.06
N MET A 102 13.27 -28.41 23.14
CA MET A 102 12.39 -29.58 23.28
C MET A 102 13.12 -30.85 22.86
N PRO A 103 13.02 -31.94 23.63
CA PRO A 103 13.48 -33.26 23.18
C PRO A 103 12.58 -33.80 22.06
N GLU A 104 13.16 -34.62 21.17
CA GLU A 104 12.44 -35.32 20.08
C GLU A 104 11.34 -36.27 20.58
#